data_AF-A0A7X0JP13-F1
#
_entry.id   AF-A0A7X0JP13-F1
#
_cell.length_a   1.000
_cell.length_b   1.000
_cell.length_c   1.000
_cell.angle_alpha   90.00
_cell.angle_beta   90.00
_cell.angle_gamma   90.00
#
_symmetry.space_group_name_H-M   'P 1'
#
loop_
_entity.id
_entity.type
_entity.pdbx_description
1 polymer ?
#
loop_
_entity_poly.entity_id
_entity_poly.type
_entity_poly.pdbx_seq_one_letter_code
_entity_poly.pdbx_strand_id
1 'polypeptide(L)'
;MVAFASGGRRRSEIAAMRVEQLTVEPSIDVPDGSPLPSLSIHLGRTKTSGADHDGVVYLTGRPVNALNAWLAAARIDKGSIFRKVDRWGNLSNRPLEPSAVNAIVKQRAKMAGLEPGEFSAHGLRSGYLTEAANRGIPLPEAMEQSRHRSVQQASSYYNNATRRTGRAARLIS
;
A
#
# COMPACT_ATOMS: atom_id res chain seq x y z
N MET A 1 1.76 -5.94 2.71
CA MET A 1 1.17 -5.94 1.36
C MET A 1 0.28 -4.74 1.14
N VAL A 2 -0.84 -4.59 1.87
CA VAL A 2 -1.78 -3.46 1.73
C VAL A 2 -1.08 -2.10 1.68
N ALA A 3 -0.18 -1.81 2.64
CA ALA A 3 0.54 -0.54 2.71
C ALA A 3 1.32 -0.19 1.43
N PHE A 4 2.01 -1.16 0.84
CA PHE A 4 2.81 -0.95 -0.35
C PHE A 4 1.92 -0.90 -1.60
N ALA A 5 1.01 -1.87 -1.75
CA ALA A 5 0.16 -2.02 -2.93
C ALA A 5 -0.82 -0.85 -3.13
N SER A 6 -1.29 -0.24 -2.05
CA SER A 6 -2.13 0.98 -2.10
C SER A 6 -1.31 2.26 -2.32
N GLY A 7 -0.14 2.16 -2.95
CA GLY A 7 0.72 3.31 -3.27
C GLY A 7 1.58 3.81 -2.11
N GLY A 8 2.16 2.89 -1.32
CA GLY A 8 3.10 3.24 -0.25
C GLY A 8 2.50 4.16 0.83
N ARG A 9 1.38 3.73 1.43
CA ARG A 9 0.68 4.47 2.49
C ARG A 9 1.51 4.66 3.75
N ARG A 10 1.26 5.78 4.43
CA ARG A 10 1.88 6.14 5.70
C ARG A 10 1.45 5.16 6.78
N ARG A 11 2.34 4.91 7.74
CA ARG A 11 2.06 4.04 8.90
C ARG A 11 0.78 4.41 9.66
N SER A 12 0.49 5.70 9.78
CA SER A 12 -0.72 6.21 10.47
C SER A 12 -1.99 5.91 9.68
N GLU A 13 -1.96 6.02 8.35
CA GLU A 13 -3.08 5.70 7.46
C GLU A 13 -3.41 4.21 7.54
N ILE A 14 -2.39 3.36 7.56
CA ILE A 14 -2.55 1.91 7.69
C ILE A 14 -3.07 1.53 9.08
N ALA A 15 -2.49 2.09 10.14
CA ALA A 15 -2.94 1.84 11.51
C ALA A 15 -4.40 2.25 11.75
N ALA A 16 -4.85 3.33 11.09
CA ALA A 16 -6.20 3.86 11.23
C ALA A 16 -7.21 3.29 10.21
N MET A 17 -6.79 2.39 9.31
CA MET A 17 -7.65 1.90 8.23
C MET A 17 -8.85 1.13 8.76
N ARG A 18 -10.04 1.45 8.24
CA ARG A 18 -11.33 0.88 8.68
C ARG A 18 -12.00 0.10 7.54
N VAL A 19 -12.79 -0.91 7.90
CA VAL A 19 -13.57 -1.72 6.93
C VAL A 19 -14.48 -0.84 6.10
N GLU A 20 -15.04 0.21 6.71
CA GLU A 20 -15.96 1.15 6.07
C GLU A 20 -15.32 2.01 4.96
N GLN A 21 -14.00 1.93 4.80
CA GLN A 21 -13.29 2.54 3.69
C GLN A 21 -13.16 1.63 2.48
N LEU A 22 -13.49 0.33 2.61
CA LEU A 22 -13.34 -0.66 1.55
C LEU A 22 -14.64 -0.80 0.77
N THR A 23 -14.53 -0.77 -0.56
CA THR A 23 -15.61 -1.14 -1.47
C THR A 23 -15.12 -2.28 -2.36
N VAL A 24 -15.93 -3.35 -2.48
CA VAL A 24 -15.67 -4.44 -3.42
C VAL A 24 -15.89 -3.93 -4.83
N GLU A 25 -14.88 -4.08 -5.67
CA GLU A 25 -14.92 -3.70 -7.07
C GLU A 25 -15.03 -4.94 -7.96
N PRO A 26 -15.52 -4.81 -9.21
CA PRO A 26 -15.46 -5.88 -10.19
C PRO A 26 -14.03 -6.44 -10.32
N SER A 27 -13.94 -7.76 -10.46
CA SER A 27 -12.64 -8.40 -10.69
C SER A 27 -12.05 -7.96 -12.02
N ILE A 28 -10.73 -7.88 -12.10
CA ILE A 28 -10.02 -7.47 -13.31
C ILE A 28 -9.65 -8.73 -14.09
N ASP A 29 -10.20 -8.86 -15.29
CA ASP A 29 -9.84 -9.93 -16.20
C ASP A 29 -8.39 -9.75 -16.67
N VAL A 30 -7.65 -10.85 -16.64
CA VAL A 30 -6.27 -10.90 -17.12
C VAL A 30 -6.18 -11.96 -18.21
N PRO A 31 -5.48 -11.68 -19.33
CA PRO A 31 -5.19 -12.70 -20.33
C PRO A 31 -4.49 -13.89 -19.67
N ASP A 32 -4.94 -15.10 -20.01
CA ASP A 32 -4.35 -16.38 -19.58
C ASP A 32 -4.30 -16.62 -18.06
N GLY A 33 -5.21 -16.01 -17.29
CA GLY A 33 -5.25 -16.19 -15.84
C GLY A 33 -6.65 -16.11 -15.23
N SER A 34 -6.75 -16.46 -13.95
CA SER A 34 -7.98 -16.23 -13.19
C SER A 34 -8.17 -14.72 -12.94
N PRO A 35 -9.41 -14.21 -13.00
CA PRO A 35 -9.70 -12.81 -12.69
C PRO A 35 -9.11 -12.39 -11.35
N LEU A 36 -8.51 -11.20 -11.31
CA LEU A 36 -7.89 -10.68 -10.11
C LEU A 36 -8.94 -9.96 -9.26
N PRO A 37 -9.12 -10.34 -7.98
CA PRO A 37 -10.06 -9.65 -7.12
C PRO A 37 -9.61 -8.20 -6.90
N SER A 38 -10.57 -7.29 -6.81
CA SER A 38 -10.32 -5.85 -6.72
C SER A 38 -11.09 -5.22 -5.55
N LEU A 39 -10.45 -4.25 -4.91
CA LEU A 39 -11.03 -3.43 -3.85
C LEU A 39 -10.62 -1.98 -4.07
N SER A 40 -11.53 -1.05 -3.82
CA SER A 40 -11.18 0.36 -3.67
C SER A 40 -11.10 0.74 -2.19
N ILE A 41 -10.20 1.67 -1.88
CA ILE A 41 -9.99 2.25 -0.54
C ILE A 41 -10.31 3.74 -0.63
N HIS A 42 -11.38 4.15 0.02
CA HIS A 42 -11.76 5.55 0.17
C HIS A 42 -10.95 6.21 1.29
N LEU A 43 -9.99 7.04 0.90
CA LEU A 43 -9.15 7.83 1.80
C LEU A 43 -9.97 9.00 2.34
N GLY A 44 -9.90 9.27 3.64
CA GLY A 44 -10.61 10.40 4.27
C GLY A 44 -11.97 10.05 4.87
N ARG A 45 -12.60 8.92 4.50
CA ARG A 45 -13.86 8.47 5.09
C ARG A 45 -13.65 7.94 6.53
N THR A 46 -13.80 8.82 7.51
CA THR A 46 -14.07 8.44 8.91
C THR A 46 -15.40 9.08 9.34
N LYS A 47 -16.11 8.51 10.32
CA LYS A 47 -17.48 8.93 10.73
C LYS A 47 -17.65 10.45 11.00
N THR A 48 -16.56 11.21 11.12
CA THR A 48 -16.53 12.64 11.46
C THR A 48 -15.81 13.53 10.43
N SER A 49 -15.48 13.05 9.23
CA SER A 49 -14.72 13.84 8.25
C SER A 49 -15.61 14.38 7.13
N GLY A 50 -15.69 15.71 7.01
CA GLY A 50 -16.36 16.41 5.91
C GLY A 50 -15.66 16.24 4.55
N ALA A 51 -16.42 16.54 3.50
CA ALA A 51 -16.31 16.04 2.12
C ALA A 51 -15.10 16.48 1.25
N ASP A 52 -14.00 17.01 1.80
CA ASP A 52 -13.09 17.82 0.99
C ASP A 52 -11.76 17.17 0.54
N HIS A 53 -11.56 15.86 0.73
CA HIS A 53 -10.40 15.15 0.17
C HIS A 53 -10.65 13.63 -0.02
N ASP A 54 -11.72 13.25 -0.71
CA ASP A 54 -12.02 11.85 -1.03
C ASP A 54 -11.11 11.34 -2.17
N GLY A 55 -9.91 10.89 -1.80
CA GLY A 55 -9.05 10.13 -2.71
C GLY A 55 -9.44 8.65 -2.72
N VAL A 56 -9.57 8.03 -3.88
CA VAL A 56 -9.72 6.58 -3.99
C VAL A 56 -8.41 5.98 -4.49
N VAL A 57 -8.03 4.82 -3.93
CA VAL A 57 -6.93 3.99 -4.44
C VAL A 57 -7.36 2.54 -4.50
N TYR A 58 -6.70 1.74 -5.35
CA TYR A 58 -7.12 0.38 -5.62
C TYR A 58 -6.16 -0.65 -5.03
N LEU A 59 -6.69 -1.81 -4.64
CA LEU A 59 -5.94 -3.02 -4.38
C LEU A 59 -6.43 -4.08 -5.37
N THR A 60 -5.51 -4.80 -5.99
CA THR A 60 -5.85 -5.85 -6.96
C THR A 60 -4.99 -7.08 -6.74
N GLY A 61 -5.60 -8.27 -6.79
CA GLY A 61 -4.91 -9.55 -6.75
C GLY A 61 -4.45 -9.96 -5.34
N ARG A 62 -3.19 -10.37 -5.20
CA ARG A 62 -2.63 -10.94 -3.96
C ARG A 62 -2.85 -10.08 -2.70
N PRO A 63 -2.73 -8.73 -2.74
CA PRO A 63 -3.04 -7.88 -1.59
C PRO A 63 -4.50 -7.97 -1.13
N VAL A 64 -5.45 -8.12 -2.05
CA VAL A 64 -6.88 -8.32 -1.74
C VAL A 64 -7.09 -9.67 -1.07
N ASN A 65 -6.50 -10.73 -1.63
CA ASN A 65 -6.56 -12.07 -1.03
C ASN A 65 -6.01 -12.09 0.40
N ALA A 66 -4.85 -11.47 0.62
CA ALA A 66 -4.25 -11.38 1.95
C ALA A 66 -5.10 -10.57 2.94
N LEU A 67 -5.73 -9.49 2.46
CA LEU A 67 -6.64 -8.68 3.29
C LEU A 67 -7.91 -9.45 3.66
N ASN A 68 -8.54 -10.12 2.69
CA ASN A 68 -9.74 -10.92 2.94
C ASN A 68 -9.47 -12.09 3.88
N ALA A 69 -8.34 -12.80 3.68
CA ALA A 69 -7.91 -13.86 4.60
C ALA A 69 -7.70 -13.34 6.03
N TRP A 70 -7.12 -12.14 6.18
CA TRP A 70 -6.98 -11.49 7.48
C TRP A 70 -8.34 -11.15 8.11
N LEU A 71 -9.24 -10.50 7.37
CA LEU A 71 -10.57 -10.12 7.87
C LEU A 71 -11.37 -11.35 8.33
N ALA A 72 -11.31 -12.44 7.55
CA ALA A 72 -11.96 -13.71 7.89
C ALA A 72 -11.34 -14.34 9.16
N ALA A 73 -10.02 -14.50 9.21
CA ALA A 73 -9.33 -15.10 10.36
C ALA A 73 -9.52 -14.30 11.65
N ALA A 74 -9.53 -12.97 11.54
CA ALA A 74 -9.70 -12.05 12.65
C ALA A 74 -11.18 -11.80 13.02
N ARG A 75 -12.13 -12.34 12.25
CA ARG A 75 -13.59 -12.11 12.38
C ARG A 75 -13.94 -10.62 12.47
N ILE A 76 -13.37 -9.84 11.55
CA ILE A 76 -13.55 -8.39 11.48
C ILE A 76 -14.57 -8.07 10.40
N ASP A 77 -15.75 -7.63 10.83
CA ASP A 77 -16.86 -7.17 9.98
C ASP A 77 -16.96 -5.63 9.92
N LYS A 78 -16.47 -4.93 10.95
CA LYS A 78 -16.52 -3.47 11.05
C LYS A 78 -15.35 -2.86 11.83
N GLY A 79 -15.16 -1.55 11.65
CA GLY A 79 -14.16 -0.79 12.41
C GLY A 79 -12.73 -1.05 11.94
N SER A 80 -11.78 -0.94 12.87
CA SER A 80 -10.35 -1.01 12.53
C SER A 80 -9.97 -2.37 11.94
N ILE A 81 -9.34 -2.35 10.77
CA ILE A 81 -8.86 -3.55 10.06
C ILE A 81 -7.65 -4.13 10.79
N PHE A 82 -6.65 -3.29 11.06
CA PHE A 82 -5.44 -3.71 11.75
C PHE A 82 -5.60 -3.40 13.23
N ARG A 83 -5.69 -4.45 14.03
CA ARG A 83 -5.90 -4.37 15.47
C ARG A 83 -4.66 -4.88 16.21
N LYS A 84 -4.50 -4.47 17.47
CA LYS A 84 -3.44 -5.03 18.32
C LYS A 84 -3.68 -6.51 18.55
N VAL A 85 -2.60 -7.29 18.52
CA VAL A 85 -2.58 -8.70 18.89
C VAL A 85 -1.69 -8.83 20.13
N ASP A 86 -2.20 -9.45 21.19
CA ASP A 86 -1.42 -9.69 22.39
C ASP A 86 -0.43 -10.86 22.21
N ARG A 87 0.39 -11.13 23.23
CA ARG A 87 1.41 -12.20 23.18
C ARG A 87 0.83 -13.61 23.12
N TRP A 88 -0.46 -13.78 23.38
CA TRP A 88 -1.18 -15.06 23.35
C TRP A 88 -1.98 -15.23 22.05
N GLY A 89 -1.92 -14.25 21.14
CA GLY A 89 -2.62 -14.28 19.86
C GLY A 89 -4.03 -13.71 19.90
N ASN A 90 -4.47 -13.11 21.01
CA ASN A 90 -5.81 -12.52 21.09
C ASN A 90 -5.84 -11.14 20.42
N LEU A 91 -6.89 -10.92 19.65
CA LEU A 91 -7.18 -9.65 19.00
C LEU A 91 -7.84 -8.68 19.98
N SER A 92 -7.26 -7.50 20.11
CA SER A 92 -7.87 -6.37 20.83
C SER A 92 -8.91 -5.66 19.96
N ASN A 93 -9.87 -4.97 20.59
CA ASN A 93 -10.74 -4.01 19.88
C ASN A 93 -10.02 -2.71 19.53
N ARG A 94 -8.78 -2.50 20.00
CA ARG A 94 -8.00 -1.28 19.74
C ARG A 94 -7.28 -1.36 18.39
N PRO A 95 -7.22 -0.26 17.63
CA PRO A 95 -6.41 -0.20 16.42
C PRO A 95 -4.93 -0.46 16.72
N LEU A 96 -4.24 -0.98 15.72
CA LEU A 96 -2.80 -1.12 15.74
C LEU A 96 -2.15 0.25 15.95
N GLU A 97 -1.07 0.32 16.72
CA GLU A 97 -0.31 1.56 16.84
C GLU A 97 0.51 1.84 15.58
N PRO A 98 0.64 3.10 15.13
CA PRO A 98 1.47 3.45 13.99
C PRO A 98 2.94 2.99 14.13
N SER A 99 3.49 2.99 15.34
CA SER A 99 4.83 2.49 15.65
C SER A 99 4.98 0.99 15.36
N ALA A 100 3.94 0.20 15.66
CA ALA A 100 3.94 -1.24 15.46
C ALA A 100 4.05 -1.63 13.98
N VAL A 101 3.55 -0.80 13.06
CA VAL A 101 3.72 -1.01 11.61
C VAL A 101 5.21 -1.07 11.24
N ASN A 102 6.04 -0.20 11.83
CA ASN A 102 7.48 -0.21 11.58
C ASN A 102 8.16 -1.46 12.14
N ALA A 103 7.75 -1.89 13.35
CA ALA A 103 8.24 -3.13 13.95
C ALA A 103 7.89 -4.35 13.08
N ILE A 104 6.67 -4.41 12.55
CA ILE A 104 6.23 -5.47 11.64
C ILE A 104 7.07 -5.47 10.36
N VAL A 105 7.33 -4.32 9.74
CA VAL A 105 8.18 -4.23 8.53
C VAL A 105 9.58 -4.78 8.81
N LYS A 106 10.22 -4.32 9.90
CA LYS A 106 11.56 -4.80 10.28
C LYS A 106 11.60 -6.28 10.59
N GLN A 107 10.59 -6.80 11.30
CA GLN A 107 10.48 -8.22 11.58
C GLN A 107 10.33 -9.04 10.30
N ARG A 108 9.51 -8.57 9.34
CA ARG A 108 9.34 -9.24 8.04
C ARG A 108 10.61 -9.19 7.20
N ALA A 109 11.36 -8.09 7.23
CA ALA A 109 12.68 -8.00 6.58
C ALA A 109 13.65 -9.04 7.16
N LYS A 110 13.73 -9.14 8.49
CA LYS A 110 14.55 -10.16 9.18
C LYS A 110 14.17 -11.58 8.78
N MET A 111 12.87 -11.88 8.75
CA MET A 111 12.36 -13.20 8.33
C MET A 111 12.68 -13.54 6.87
N ALA A 112 12.89 -12.53 6.03
CA ALA A 112 13.28 -12.69 4.63
C ALA A 112 14.82 -12.75 4.44
N GLY A 113 15.60 -12.74 5.53
CA GLY A 113 17.07 -12.73 5.46
C GLY A 113 17.67 -11.37 5.07
N LEU A 114 16.91 -10.28 5.23
CA LEU A 114 17.33 -8.92 4.90
C LEU A 114 17.74 -8.15 6.16
N GLU A 115 18.65 -7.18 6.02
CA GLU A 115 19.12 -6.33 7.11
C GLU A 115 18.03 -5.37 7.60
N PRO A 116 17.45 -5.55 8.82
CA PRO A 116 16.29 -4.77 9.25
C PRO A 116 16.56 -3.27 9.43
N GLY A 117 17.84 -2.88 9.53
CA GLY A 117 18.27 -1.48 9.58
C GLY A 117 17.94 -0.71 8.30
N GLU A 118 17.92 -1.40 7.16
CA GLU A 118 17.66 -0.81 5.84
C GLU A 118 16.16 -0.63 5.54
N PHE A 119 15.29 -1.24 6.37
CA PHE A 119 13.84 -1.24 6.15
C PHE A 119 13.10 -0.45 7.23
N SER A 120 12.14 0.35 6.79
CA SER A 120 11.25 1.09 7.69
C SER A 120 9.87 1.29 7.07
N ALA A 121 8.88 1.56 7.92
CA ALA A 121 7.56 1.96 7.44
C ALA A 121 7.59 3.30 6.69
N HIS A 122 8.57 4.17 6.97
CA HIS A 122 8.74 5.42 6.22
C HIS A 122 9.19 5.15 4.78
N GLY A 123 10.08 4.17 4.58
CA GLY A 123 10.58 3.77 3.27
C GLY A 123 9.55 3.13 2.35
N LEU A 124 8.36 2.75 2.84
CA LEU A 124 7.31 2.16 2.00
C LEU A 124 6.83 3.11 0.89
N ARG A 125 6.81 4.41 1.17
CA ARG A 125 6.29 5.42 0.23
C ARG A 125 7.26 5.70 -0.91
N SER A 126 8.52 5.95 -0.57
CA SER A 126 9.60 6.12 -1.54
C SER A 126 9.90 4.82 -2.30
N GLY A 127 9.87 3.69 -1.60
CA GLY A 127 10.06 2.37 -2.18
C GLY A 127 8.99 2.03 -3.23
N TYR A 128 7.73 2.41 -2.99
CA TYR A 128 6.67 2.23 -4.00
C TYR A 128 6.98 3.00 -5.29
N LEU A 129 7.34 4.29 -5.20
CA LEU A 129 7.67 5.08 -6.39
C LEU A 129 8.92 4.58 -7.12
N THR A 130 9.93 4.13 -6.35
CA THR A 130 11.16 3.55 -6.91
C THR A 130 10.84 2.26 -7.68
N GLU A 131 10.01 1.38 -7.09
CA GLU A 131 9.60 0.14 -7.75
C GLU A 131 8.71 0.41 -8.98
N ALA A 132 7.81 1.39 -8.90
CA ALA A 132 7.01 1.81 -10.05
C ALA A 132 7.90 2.30 -11.20
N ALA A 133 8.94 3.09 -10.88
CA ALA A 133 9.93 3.52 -11.86
C ALA A 133 10.72 2.34 -12.47
N ASN A 134 11.18 1.40 -11.63
CA ASN A 134 11.90 0.20 -12.09
C ASN A 134 11.06 -0.65 -13.04
N ARG A 135 9.74 -0.69 -12.84
CA ARG A 135 8.78 -1.39 -13.71
C ARG A 135 8.35 -0.59 -14.94
N GLY A 136 8.83 0.64 -15.10
CA GLY A 136 8.44 1.53 -16.19
C GLY A 136 7.00 2.03 -16.13
N ILE A 137 6.35 1.99 -14.95
CA ILE A 137 5.00 2.53 -14.76
C ILE A 137 5.07 4.05 -14.92
N PRO A 138 4.21 4.67 -15.78
CA PRO A 138 4.17 6.11 -15.95
C PRO A 138 4.04 6.87 -14.63
N LEU A 139 4.81 7.96 -14.48
CA LEU A 139 4.78 8.77 -13.26
C LEU A 139 3.37 9.25 -12.88
N PRO A 140 2.50 9.73 -13.81
CA PRO A 140 1.14 10.13 -13.47
C PRO A 140 0.33 8.99 -12.83
N GLU A 141 0.38 7.78 -13.41
CA GLU A 141 -0.31 6.58 -12.89
C GLU A 141 0.20 6.22 -11.48
N ALA A 142 1.52 6.22 -11.29
CA ALA A 142 2.11 5.98 -9.97
C ALA A 142 1.73 7.07 -8.95
N MET A 143 1.58 8.32 -9.39
CA MET A 143 1.14 9.44 -8.54
C MET A 143 -0.33 9.37 -8.16
N GLU A 144 -1.21 8.92 -9.06
CA GLU A 144 -2.63 8.67 -8.77
C GLU A 144 -2.79 7.62 -7.66
N GLN A 145 -2.08 6.49 -7.79
CA GLN A 145 -2.10 5.44 -6.79
C GLN A 145 -1.39 5.87 -5.50
N SER A 146 -0.28 6.61 -5.58
CA SER A 146 0.48 7.05 -4.40
C SER A 146 -0.06 8.31 -3.72
N ARG A 147 -0.97 9.05 -4.38
CA ARG A 147 -1.51 10.35 -3.97
C ARG A 147 -0.42 11.39 -3.67
N HIS A 148 0.70 11.36 -4.38
CA HIS A 148 1.67 12.46 -4.31
C HIS A 148 1.10 13.68 -5.04
N ARG A 149 1.14 14.85 -4.39
CA ARG A 149 0.71 16.12 -5.00
C ARG A 149 1.83 16.77 -5.82
N SER A 150 3.08 16.63 -5.37
CA SER A 150 4.25 17.23 -6.02
C SER A 150 4.87 16.27 -7.02
N VAL A 151 4.83 16.64 -8.30
CA VAL A 151 5.55 15.94 -9.38
C VAL A 151 7.05 15.98 -9.13
N GLN A 152 7.59 17.11 -8.66
CA GLN A 152 9.02 17.27 -8.40
C GLN A 152 9.52 16.31 -7.31
N GLN A 153 8.75 16.12 -6.24
CA GLN A 153 9.10 15.15 -5.20
C GLN A 153 9.05 13.72 -5.76
N ALA A 154 8.02 13.38 -6.53
CA ALA A 154 7.86 12.03 -7.06
C ALA A 154 8.89 11.69 -8.16
N SER A 155 9.23 12.66 -9.01
CA SER A 155 10.20 12.49 -10.11
C SER A 155 11.62 12.23 -9.61
N SER A 156 11.97 12.70 -8.41
CA SER A 156 13.28 12.43 -7.79
C SER A 156 13.58 10.92 -7.68
N TYR A 157 12.55 10.09 -7.45
CA TYR A 157 12.69 8.63 -7.38
C TYR A 157 12.85 8.00 -8.78
N TYR A 158 12.18 8.55 -9.79
CA TYR A 158 12.22 8.07 -11.18
C TYR A 158 13.54 8.39 -11.87
N ASN A 159 14.07 9.59 -11.63
CA ASN A 159 15.32 10.05 -12.20
C ASN A 159 16.50 9.19 -11.74
N ASN A 160 16.46 8.58 -10.56
CA ASN A 160 17.53 7.71 -10.11
C ASN A 160 17.47 6.32 -10.76
N ALA A 161 16.27 5.75 -10.89
CA ALA A 161 16.06 4.40 -11.40
C ALA A 161 16.32 4.26 -12.92
N THR A 162 15.88 5.23 -13.72
CA THR A 162 15.80 5.07 -15.19
C THR A 162 16.85 5.87 -15.97
N ARG A 163 17.67 6.71 -15.31
CA ARG A 163 18.56 7.67 -15.99
C ARG A 163 19.53 7.05 -16.99
N ARG A 164 20.05 5.84 -16.73
CA ARG A 164 21.05 5.19 -17.59
C ARG A 164 20.46 4.23 -18.63
N THR A 165 19.27 3.69 -18.40
CA THR A 165 18.71 2.59 -19.22
C THR A 165 17.39 2.97 -19.90
N GLY A 166 16.84 4.16 -19.63
CA GLY A 166 15.59 4.63 -20.20
C GLY A 166 15.65 4.83 -21.72
N ARG A 167 14.48 4.81 -22.37
CA ARG A 167 14.35 5.07 -23.83
C ARG A 167 14.91 6.44 -24.22
N ALA A 168 14.84 7.42 -23.33
CA ALA A 168 15.43 8.74 -23.54
C ALA A 168 16.96 8.69 -23.74
N ALA A 169 17.68 7.73 -23.14
CA ALA A 169 19.12 7.56 -23.36
C ALA A 169 19.45 6.77 -24.64
N ARG A 170 18.43 6.27 -25.34
CA ARG A 170 18.50 5.35 -26.50
C ARG A 170 17.71 5.89 -27.70
N LEU A 171 17.57 7.21 -27.78
CA LEU A 171 16.77 7.87 -28.81
C LEU A 171 17.22 7.58 -30.25
N ILE A 172 18.47 7.15 -30.44
CA ILE A 172 19.11 6.93 -31.75
C ILE A 172 19.74 5.52 -31.82
N SER A 173 19.37 4.61 -30.92
CA SER A 173 19.84 3.20 -30.95
C SER A 173 18.86 2.28 -31.65
#